data_AF-A0A0V8DA75-F1
#
_entry.id   AF-A0A0V8DA75-F1
#
_cell.length_a   1.000
_cell.length_b   1.000
_cell.length_c   1.000
_cell.angle_alpha   90.00
_cell.angle_beta   90.00
_cell.angle_gamma   90.00
#
_symmetry.space_group_name_H-M   'P 1'
#
loop_
_entity.id
_entity.type
_entity.pdbx_description
1 polymer ?
#
loop_
_entity_poly.entity_id
_entity_poly.type
_entity_poly.pdbx_seq_one_letter_code
_entity_poly.pdbx_strand_id
1 'polypeptide(L)'
;MAIGLMISLLGAWLSWTMLPVEATQQLAEQKLLPSWFGKLNKYHAPSNSLLITQLMIQIFIIITYFVANAYNVFIYMATAVIMICYALVGAYLLKIGIKEGSIKNILIGFFTFAFQALALYLSGWQYVWLAMILYTIGFILFIKAKKESRQAISGTALDLRGLLGY
;
A
#
# COMPACT_ATOMS: atom_id res chain seq x y z
N MET A 1 -0.59 34.17 -10.16
CA MET A 1 0.36 33.18 -9.59
C MET A 1 -0.26 32.37 -8.44
N ALA A 2 -0.77 33.02 -7.38
CA ALA A 2 -1.35 32.32 -6.22
C ALA A 2 -2.54 31.39 -6.56
N ILE A 3 -3.44 31.79 -7.47
CA ILE A 3 -4.58 30.97 -7.89
C ILE A 3 -4.13 29.67 -8.59
N GLY A 4 -3.10 29.76 -9.43
CA GLY A 4 -2.53 28.57 -10.08
C GLY A 4 -1.89 27.60 -9.10
N LEU A 5 -1.23 28.12 -8.05
CA LEU A 5 -0.70 27.31 -6.95
C LEU A 5 -1.82 26.65 -6.13
N MET A 6 -2.89 27.39 -5.81
CA MET A 6 -4.05 26.83 -5.10
C MET A 6 -4.73 25.71 -5.90
N ILE A 7 -4.95 25.90 -7.20
CA ILE A 7 -5.55 24.88 -8.07
C ILE A 7 -4.65 23.65 -8.15
N SER A 8 -3.33 23.83 -8.31
CA SER A 8 -2.37 22.72 -8.35
C SER A 8 -2.32 21.96 -7.03
N LEU A 9 -2.39 22.67 -5.90
CA LEU A 9 -2.42 22.07 -4.57
C LEU A 9 -3.69 21.25 -4.36
N LEU A 10 -4.85 21.77 -4.74
CA LEU A 10 -6.13 21.06 -4.65
C LEU A 10 -6.15 19.81 -5.56
N GLY A 11 -5.62 19.92 -6.77
CA GLY A 11 -5.50 18.79 -7.69
C GLY A 11 -4.56 17.70 -7.18
N ALA A 12 -3.39 18.09 -6.65
CA ALA A 12 -2.46 17.16 -6.03
C ALA A 12 -3.09 16.50 -4.78
N TRP A 13 -3.76 17.27 -3.92
CA TRP A 13 -4.43 16.73 -2.74
C TRP A 13 -5.49 15.69 -3.10
N LEU A 14 -6.34 15.98 -4.10
CA LEU A 14 -7.36 15.05 -4.56
C LEU A 14 -6.76 13.77 -5.16
N SER A 15 -5.68 13.90 -5.93
CA SER A 15 -4.97 12.74 -6.48
C SER A 15 -4.42 11.83 -5.37
N TRP A 16 -3.80 12.43 -4.35
CA TRP A 16 -3.24 11.69 -3.21
C TRP A 16 -4.30 11.06 -2.30
N THR A 17 -5.54 11.58 -2.27
CA THR A 17 -6.64 10.93 -1.53
C THR A 17 -7.36 9.85 -2.34
N MET A 18 -7.47 10.00 -3.66
CA MET A 18 -8.11 9.01 -4.52
C MET A 18 -7.25 7.77 -4.75
N LEU A 19 -5.93 7.91 -4.92
CA LEU A 19 -5.04 6.77 -5.19
C LEU A 19 -5.12 5.66 -4.13
N PRO A 20 -5.05 5.95 -2.80
CA PRO A 20 -5.22 4.93 -1.78
C PRO A 20 -6.62 4.33 -1.76
N VAL A 21 -7.64 5.15 -2.07
CA VAL A 21 -9.04 4.73 -2.06
C VAL A 21 -9.29 3.74 -3.19
N GLU A 22 -8.85 4.04 -4.41
CA GLU A 22 -8.90 3.13 -5.55
C GLU A 22 -8.12 1.84 -5.28
N ALA A 23 -6.91 1.95 -4.71
CA ALA A 23 -6.13 0.77 -4.34
C ALA A 23 -6.87 -0.11 -3.31
N THR A 24 -7.46 0.48 -2.27
CA THR A 24 -8.26 -0.28 -1.29
C THR A 24 -9.53 -0.87 -1.89
N GLN A 25 -10.17 -0.18 -2.84
CA GLN A 25 -11.33 -0.70 -3.55
C GLN A 25 -10.94 -1.91 -4.41
N GLN A 26 -9.87 -1.81 -5.20
CA GLN A 26 -9.36 -2.93 -6.00
C GLN A 26 -9.02 -4.14 -5.12
N LEU A 27 -8.41 -3.91 -3.95
CA LEU A 27 -8.14 -4.96 -2.97
C LEU A 27 -9.43 -5.59 -2.42
N ALA A 28 -10.48 -4.80 -2.19
CA ALA A 28 -11.78 -5.31 -1.74
C ALA A 28 -12.53 -6.07 -2.84
N GLU A 29 -12.45 -5.62 -4.10
CA GLU A 29 -13.00 -6.32 -5.27
C GLU A 29 -12.31 -7.68 -5.50
N GLN A 30 -10.99 -7.74 -5.29
CA GLN A 30 -10.19 -8.97 -5.28
C GLN A 30 -10.40 -9.82 -4.01
N LYS A 31 -11.30 -9.42 -3.11
CA LYS A 31 -11.64 -10.10 -1.84
C LYS A 31 -10.45 -10.27 -0.87
N LEU A 32 -9.45 -9.38 -0.99
CA LEU A 32 -8.28 -9.32 -0.12
C LEU A 32 -8.52 -8.43 1.11
N LEU A 33 -9.64 -7.69 1.15
CA LEU A 33 -10.10 -6.90 2.29
C LEU A 33 -11.53 -7.30 2.71
N PRO A 34 -11.90 -7.11 3.99
CA PRO A 34 -13.23 -7.47 4.49
C PRO A 34 -14.33 -6.81 3.65
N SER A 35 -15.45 -7.51 3.47
CA SER A 35 -16.56 -7.08 2.60
C SER A 35 -17.09 -5.66 2.90
N TRP A 36 -16.89 -5.21 4.15
CA TRP A 36 -17.27 -3.88 4.62
C TRP A 36 -16.45 -2.73 3.99
N PHE A 37 -15.19 -2.97 3.61
CA PHE A 37 -14.34 -1.97 2.92
C PHE A 37 -14.76 -1.75 1.46
N GLY A 38 -15.32 -2.79 0.82
CA GLY A 38 -15.79 -2.74 -0.57
C GLY A 38 -17.21 -2.21 -0.76
N LYS A 39 -17.88 -1.70 0.30
CA LYS A 39 -19.25 -1.21 0.18
C LYS A 39 -19.26 0.13 -0.60
N LEU A 40 -19.62 0.02 -1.87
CA LEU A 40 -19.79 1.13 -2.79
C LEU A 40 -21.10 1.89 -2.48
N ASN A 41 -21.06 3.22 -2.56
CA ASN A 41 -22.23 4.09 -2.47
C ASN A 41 -22.86 4.30 -3.86
N LYS A 42 -23.99 5.03 -3.95
CA LYS A 42 -24.78 5.31 -5.16
C LYS A 42 -23.97 5.86 -6.35
N TYR A 43 -22.80 6.45 -6.09
CA TYR A 43 -21.88 6.98 -7.10
C TYR A 43 -20.69 6.07 -7.42
N HIS A 44 -20.75 4.77 -7.07
CA HIS A 44 -19.65 3.81 -7.24
C HIS A 44 -18.35 4.25 -6.53
N ALA A 45 -18.46 5.08 -5.49
CA ALA A 45 -17.35 5.48 -4.64
C ALA A 45 -17.36 4.64 -3.35
N PRO A 46 -16.21 4.15 -2.87
CA PRO A 46 -16.09 3.35 -1.66
C PRO A 46 -16.15 4.28 -0.44
N SER A 47 -17.38 4.68 -0.07
CA SER A 47 -17.61 5.68 0.98
C SER A 47 -17.09 5.26 2.35
N ASN A 48 -17.06 3.96 2.64
CA ASN A 48 -16.51 3.46 3.91
C ASN A 48 -14.98 3.63 3.98
N SER A 49 -14.25 3.31 2.91
CA SER A 49 -12.79 3.49 2.87
C SER A 49 -12.41 4.96 2.99
N LEU A 50 -13.13 5.85 2.29
CA LEU A 50 -12.96 7.31 2.39
C LEU A 50 -13.24 7.83 3.81
N LEU A 51 -14.29 7.34 4.47
CA LEU A 51 -14.62 7.77 5.82
C LEU A 51 -13.54 7.34 6.83
N ILE A 52 -13.01 6.12 6.69
CA ILE A 52 -11.95 5.60 7.56
C ILE A 52 -10.66 6.41 7.38
N THR A 53 -10.24 6.65 6.13
CA THR A 53 -9.02 7.42 5.87
C THR A 53 -9.16 8.85 6.41
N GLN A 54 -10.33 9.47 6.24
CA GLN A 54 -10.60 10.80 6.78
C GLN A 54 -10.57 10.83 8.31
N LEU A 55 -11.18 9.84 8.98
CA LEU A 55 -11.14 9.72 10.44
C LEU A 55 -9.71 9.48 10.94
N MET A 56 -8.93 8.64 10.26
CA MET A 56 -7.53 8.40 10.61
C MET A 56 -6.68 9.66 10.46
N ILE A 57 -6.84 10.43 9.38
CA ILE A 57 -6.15 11.71 9.19
C ILE A 57 -6.50 12.67 10.32
N GLN A 58 -7.77 12.76 10.70
CA GLN A 58 -8.20 13.64 11.79
C GLN A 58 -7.55 13.26 13.13
N ILE A 59 -7.55 11.96 13.46
CA ILE A 59 -6.88 11.45 14.68
C ILE A 59 -5.38 11.77 14.63
N PHE A 60 -4.75 11.59 13.48
CA PHE A 60 -3.32 11.84 13.30
C PHE A 60 -2.95 13.31 13.54
N ILE A 61 -3.76 14.24 13.04
CA ILE A 61 -3.58 15.68 13.27
C ILE A 61 -3.68 15.98 14.77
N ILE A 62 -4.67 15.41 15.46
CA ILE A 62 -4.83 15.59 16.90
C ILE A 62 -3.61 15.06 17.65
N ILE A 63 -3.15 13.84 17.37
CA ILE A 63 -1.97 13.25 18.01
C ILE A 63 -0.72 14.11 17.79
N THR A 64 -0.51 14.54 16.54
CA THR A 64 0.65 15.36 16.17
C THR A 64 0.65 16.72 16.86
N TYR A 65 -0.53 17.28 17.14
CA TYR A 65 -0.66 18.52 17.88
C TYR A 65 -0.26 18.39 19.36
N PHE A 66 -0.60 17.27 20.00
CA PHE A 66 -0.34 17.05 21.43
C PHE A 66 1.05 16.48 21.73
N VAL A 67 1.64 15.73 20.80
CA VAL A 67 2.90 14.99 21.04
C VAL A 67 4.06 15.59 20.23
N ALA A 68 5.07 16.09 20.94
CA ALA A 68 6.30 16.57 20.32
C ALA A 68 6.99 15.46 19.51
N ASN A 69 7.49 15.80 18.31
CA ASN A 69 8.14 14.87 17.37
C ASN A 69 7.26 13.74 16.80
N ALA A 70 5.97 13.65 17.15
CA ALA A 70 5.11 12.60 16.58
C ALA A 70 5.06 12.64 15.06
N TYR A 71 5.04 13.85 14.46
CA TYR A 71 5.12 14.03 13.02
C TYR A 71 6.31 13.28 12.39
N ASN A 72 7.51 13.48 12.94
CA ASN A 72 8.74 12.88 12.42
C ASN A 72 8.70 11.35 12.57
N VAL A 73 8.24 10.85 13.72
CA VAL A 73 8.10 9.40 13.96
C VAL A 73 7.19 8.76 12.91
N PHE A 74 6.04 9.37 12.62
CA PHE A 74 5.11 8.84 11.64
C PHE A 74 5.61 8.96 10.20
N ILE A 75 6.31 10.04 9.85
CA ILE A 75 6.94 10.17 8.52
C ILE A 75 7.99 9.09 8.32
N TYR A 76 8.89 8.88 9.29
CA TYR A 76 9.90 7.82 9.19
C TYR A 76 9.27 6.43 9.13
N MET A 77 8.20 6.18 9.89
CA MET A 77 7.44 4.95 9.82
C MET A 77 6.80 4.74 8.44
N ALA A 78 6.14 5.76 7.89
CA ALA A 78 5.53 5.71 6.56
C ALA A 78 6.58 5.48 5.47
N THR A 79 7.72 6.17 5.54
CA THR A 79 8.84 5.96 4.62
C THR A 79 9.36 4.53 4.69
N ALA A 80 9.52 3.94 5.88
CA ALA A 80 9.94 2.55 6.03
C ALA A 80 8.95 1.57 5.39
N VAL A 81 7.64 1.78 5.57
CA VAL A 81 6.59 0.96 4.94
C VAL A 81 6.66 1.06 3.41
N ILE A 82 6.83 2.27 2.86
CA ILE A 82 6.97 2.50 1.42
C ILE A 82 8.22 1.80 0.87
N MET A 83 9.36 1.91 1.55
CA MET A 83 10.59 1.23 1.16
C MET A 83 10.44 -0.29 1.12
N ILE A 84 9.75 -0.89 2.11
CA ILE A 84 9.47 -2.33 2.12
C ILE A 84 8.58 -2.71 0.93
N CYS A 85 7.54 -1.93 0.63
CA CYS A 85 6.70 -2.16 -0.54
C CYS A 85 7.52 -2.13 -1.84
N TYR A 86 8.42 -1.15 -2.02
CA TYR A 86 9.28 -1.08 -3.19
C TYR A 86 10.34 -2.18 -3.24
N ALA A 87 10.85 -2.63 -2.09
CA ALA A 87 11.71 -3.81 -2.03
C ALA A 87 10.96 -5.06 -2.54
N LEU A 88 9.72 -5.28 -2.09
CA LEU A 88 8.89 -6.39 -2.56
C LEU A 88 8.60 -6.30 -4.07
N VAL A 89 8.34 -5.10 -4.60
CA VAL A 89 8.19 -4.87 -6.04
C VAL A 89 9.47 -5.22 -6.79
N GLY A 90 10.64 -4.79 -6.30
CA GLY A 90 11.94 -5.12 -6.89
C GLY A 90 12.21 -6.63 -6.90
N ALA A 91 11.90 -7.32 -5.79
CA ALA A 91 12.01 -8.78 -5.69
C ALA A 91 11.05 -9.50 -6.65
N TYR A 92 9.83 -9.00 -6.81
CA TYR A 92 8.87 -9.55 -7.78
C TYR A 92 9.33 -9.33 -9.22
N LEU A 93 9.87 -8.16 -9.55
CA LEU A 93 10.42 -7.86 -10.88
C LEU A 93 11.63 -8.75 -11.19
N LEU A 94 12.49 -9.01 -10.19
CA LEU A 94 13.60 -9.95 -10.31
C LEU A 94 13.09 -11.37 -10.61
N LYS A 95 12.05 -11.83 -9.89
CA LYS A 95 11.41 -13.13 -10.13
C LYS A 95 10.85 -13.25 -11.54
N ILE A 96 10.18 -12.20 -12.05
CA ILE A 96 9.66 -12.16 -13.43
C ILE A 96 10.81 -12.18 -14.43
N GLY A 97 11.84 -11.34 -14.22
CA GLY A 97 12.99 -11.27 -15.12
C GLY A 97 13.71 -12.61 -15.27
N ILE A 98 13.84 -13.38 -14.19
CA ILE A 98 14.40 -14.74 -14.23
C ILE A 98 13.49 -15.68 -15.05
N LYS A 99 12.17 -15.58 -14.87
CA LYS A 99 11.19 -16.43 -15.59
C LYS A 99 11.16 -16.13 -17.10
N GLU A 100 11.29 -14.87 -17.48
CA GLU A 100 11.25 -14.41 -18.88
C GLU A 100 12.62 -14.42 -19.56
N GLY A 101 13.72 -14.66 -18.82
CA GLY A 101 15.09 -14.54 -19.33
C GLY A 101 15.50 -13.10 -19.68
N SER A 102 14.74 -12.10 -19.23
CA SER A 102 14.99 -10.69 -19.53
C SER A 102 16.04 -10.12 -18.58
N ILE A 103 17.29 -10.02 -19.07
CA ILE A 103 18.42 -9.44 -18.32
C ILE A 103 18.11 -8.02 -17.82
N LYS A 104 17.36 -7.23 -18.60
CA LYS A 104 16.95 -5.87 -18.21
C LYS A 104 16.09 -5.88 -16.94
N ASN A 105 15.08 -6.75 -16.88
CA ASN A 105 14.18 -6.84 -15.73
C ASN A 105 14.91 -7.41 -14.50
N ILE A 106 15.85 -8.35 -14.71
CA ILE A 106 16.71 -8.89 -13.65
C ILE A 106 17.56 -7.78 -13.04
N LEU A 107 18.28 -7.01 -13.87
CA LEU A 107 19.15 -5.93 -13.38
C LEU A 107 18.34 -4.86 -12.64
N ILE A 108 17.24 -4.38 -13.22
CA ILE A 108 16.41 -3.35 -12.59
C ILE A 108 15.82 -3.87 -11.27
N GLY A 109 15.30 -5.11 -11.25
CA GLY A 109 14.75 -5.72 -10.05
C GLY A 109 15.81 -5.90 -8.95
N PHE A 110 17.00 -6.38 -9.31
CA PHE A 110 18.12 -6.55 -8.39
C PHE A 110 18.60 -5.23 -7.80
N PHE A 111 18.86 -4.21 -8.63
CA PHE A 111 19.29 -2.90 -8.15
C PHE A 111 18.22 -2.23 -7.29
N THR A 112 16.95 -2.34 -7.68
CA THR A 112 15.84 -1.79 -6.88
C THR A 112 15.75 -2.48 -5.52
N PHE A 113 15.78 -3.82 -5.49
CA PHE A 113 15.72 -4.57 -4.24
C PHE A 113 16.93 -4.30 -3.35
N ALA A 114 18.14 -4.35 -3.90
CA ALA A 114 19.38 -4.11 -3.16
C ALA A 114 19.44 -2.68 -2.60
N PHE A 115 19.05 -1.68 -3.40
CA PHE A 115 19.01 -0.29 -2.97
C PHE A 115 17.99 -0.08 -1.84
N GLN A 116 16.77 -0.62 -1.98
CA GLN A 116 15.75 -0.48 -0.94
C GLN A 116 16.14 -1.23 0.34
N ALA A 117 16.73 -2.42 0.23
CA ALA A 117 17.24 -3.17 1.38
C ALA A 117 18.36 -2.41 2.11
N LEU A 118 19.29 -1.81 1.37
CA LEU A 118 20.36 -0.98 1.94
C LEU A 118 19.78 0.29 2.58
N ALA A 119 18.85 0.98 1.93
CA ALA A 119 18.21 2.18 2.46
C ALA A 119 17.45 1.87 3.77
N LEU A 120 16.75 0.74 3.85
CA LEU A 120 16.11 0.26 5.07
C LEU A 120 17.10 -0.04 6.18
N TYR A 121 18.23 -0.66 5.84
CA TYR A 121 19.30 -0.93 6.80
C TYR A 121 19.90 0.36 7.39
N LEU A 122 20.08 1.39 6.55
CA LEU A 122 20.62 2.70 6.97
C LEU A 122 19.60 3.56 7.74
N SER A 123 18.30 3.40 7.48
CA SER A 123 17.21 4.14 8.15
C SER A 123 17.06 3.77 9.64
N GLY A 124 17.65 2.64 10.06
CA GLY A 124 17.61 2.16 11.43
C GLY A 124 16.48 1.16 11.66
N TRP A 125 16.80 0.12 12.44
CA TRP A 125 15.90 -1.01 12.66
C TRP A 125 14.58 -0.65 13.34
N GLN A 126 14.55 0.41 14.15
CA GLN A 126 13.37 0.81 14.92
C GLN A 126 12.12 0.95 14.05
N TYR A 127 12.22 1.61 12.89
CA TYR A 127 11.08 1.81 11.99
C TYR A 127 10.65 0.52 11.29
N VAL A 128 11.58 -0.42 11.07
CA VAL A 128 11.27 -1.76 10.52
C VAL A 128 10.44 -2.56 11.53
N TRP A 129 10.77 -2.48 12.83
CA TRP A 129 9.97 -3.12 13.89
C TRP A 129 8.55 -2.53 13.97
N LEU A 130 8.41 -1.21 13.89
CA LEU A 130 7.08 -0.57 13.82
C LEU A 130 6.30 -1.00 12.56
N ALA A 131 6.97 -1.08 11.41
CA ALA A 131 6.35 -1.54 10.17
C ALA A 131 5.87 -3.00 10.28
N MET A 132 6.61 -3.89 10.94
CA MET A 132 6.19 -5.28 11.14
C MET A 132 4.89 -5.39 11.95
N ILE A 133 4.70 -4.54 12.97
CA ILE A 133 3.44 -4.48 13.73
C ILE A 133 2.30 -4.07 12.79
N LEU A 134 2.51 -3.04 11.97
CA LEU A 134 1.51 -2.57 11.00
C LEU A 134 1.17 -3.66 9.96
N TYR A 135 2.17 -4.34 9.41
CA TYR A 135 1.96 -5.46 8.48
C TYR A 135 1.21 -6.62 9.13
N THR A 136 1.44 -6.89 10.42
CA THR A 136 0.71 -7.92 11.16
C THR A 136 -0.79 -7.57 11.24
N ILE A 137 -1.13 -6.31 11.54
CA ILE A 137 -2.52 -5.84 11.55
C ILE A 137 -3.13 -5.97 10.15
N GLY A 138 -2.40 -5.55 9.11
CA GLY A 138 -2.84 -5.70 7.72
C GLY A 138 -3.07 -7.17 7.33
N PHE A 139 -2.21 -8.08 7.78
CA PHE A 139 -2.33 -9.52 7.51
C PHE A 139 -3.52 -10.15 8.24
N ILE A 140 -3.85 -9.69 9.46
CA ILE A 140 -5.06 -10.13 10.17
C ILE A 140 -6.32 -9.73 9.39
N LEU A 141 -6.37 -8.50 8.88
CA LEU A 141 -7.47 -8.04 8.03
C LEU A 141 -7.59 -8.87 6.76
N PHE A 142 -6.45 -9.22 6.15
CA PHE A 142 -6.39 -10.11 4.99
C PHE A 142 -6.94 -11.52 5.30
N ILE A 143 -6.56 -12.12 6.43
CA ILE A 143 -7.09 -13.43 6.86
C ILE A 143 -8.61 -13.33 7.09
N LYS A 144 -9.08 -12.25 7.73
CA LYS A 144 -10.50 -12.04 8.00
C LYS A 144 -11.32 -11.88 6.72
N ALA A 145 -10.79 -11.12 5.75
CA ALA A 145 -11.36 -10.98 4.40
C ALA A 145 -11.48 -12.33 3.69
N LYS A 146 -10.42 -13.13 3.76
CA LYS A 146 -10.35 -14.45 3.12
C LYS A 146 -11.29 -15.46 3.77
N LYS A 147 -11.49 -15.37 5.09
CA LYS A 147 -12.47 -16.16 5.86
C LYS A 147 -13.92 -15.80 5.49
N GLU A 148 -14.21 -14.51 5.26
CA GLU A 148 -15.50 -14.04 4.73
C GLU A 148 -15.72 -14.48 3.26
N SER A 149 -14.65 -14.53 2.46
CA SER A 149 -14.70 -14.88 1.04
C SER A 149 -14.74 -16.39 0.73
N ARG A 150 -14.64 -17.28 1.72
CA ARG A 150 -14.62 -18.75 1.52
C ARG A 150 -13.53 -19.26 0.55
N GLN A 151 -12.47 -18.49 0.30
CA GLN A 151 -11.33 -18.96 -0.51
C GLN A 151 -10.22 -19.48 0.41
N ALA A 152 -9.86 -20.75 0.25
CA ALA A 152 -8.86 -21.44 1.06
C ALA A 152 -7.47 -20.78 0.98
N ILE A 153 -6.68 -20.94 2.05
CA ILE A 153 -5.24 -20.67 2.06
C ILE A 153 -4.57 -21.75 1.19
N SER A 154 -4.63 -21.60 -0.12
CA SER A 154 -3.85 -22.35 -1.09
C SER A 154 -3.13 -21.27 -1.91
N GLY A 155 -1.81 -21.19 -1.97
CA GLY A 155 -0.95 -22.31 -2.34
C GLY A 155 -1.23 -22.60 -3.80
N THR A 156 -0.43 -22.02 -4.70
CA THR A 156 -0.33 -22.40 -6.13
C THR A 156 -1.38 -21.81 -7.07
N ALA A 157 -0.89 -21.18 -8.16
CA ALA A 157 -1.60 -20.54 -9.28
C ALA A 157 -2.46 -19.31 -8.89
N LEU A 158 -1.92 -18.09 -8.81
CA LEU A 158 -1.59 -17.28 -9.99
C LEU A 158 -2.30 -17.79 -11.24
N ASP A 159 -3.60 -17.53 -11.23
CA ASP A 159 -4.55 -17.64 -12.33
C ASP A 159 -4.10 -16.74 -13.49
N LEU A 160 -3.06 -17.18 -14.19
CA LEU A 160 -2.53 -16.62 -15.42
C LEU A 160 -3.54 -16.73 -16.58
N ARG A 161 -4.73 -17.31 -16.36
CA ARG A 161 -5.79 -17.44 -17.35
C ARG A 161 -6.69 -16.21 -17.44
N GLY A 162 -6.74 -15.35 -16.42
CA GLY A 162 -7.51 -14.10 -16.48
C GLY A 162 -6.83 -12.94 -17.21
N LEU A 163 -5.50 -13.02 -17.43
CA LEU A 163 -4.70 -11.95 -18.05
C LEU A 163 -4.33 -12.18 -19.51
N LEU A 164 -4.54 -13.39 -20.03
CA LEU A 164 -4.36 -13.72 -21.44
C LEU A 164 -5.70 -14.16 -21.98
N GLY A 165 -6.49 -13.17 -22.43
CA GLY A 165 -7.82 -13.39 -23.03
C GLY A 165 -7.75 -14.30 -24.25
N TYR A 166 -7.97 -15.59 -24.00
CA TYR A 166 -8.61 -16.52 -24.92
C TYR A 166 -9.86 -17.07 -24.23
#